data_AF-A3EY20-F1
#
_entry.id   AF-A3EY20-F1
#
_cell.length_a   1.000
_cell.length_b   1.000
_cell.length_c   1.000
_cell.angle_alpha   90.00
_cell.angle_beta   90.00
_cell.angle_gamma   90.00
#
_symmetry.space_group_name_H-M   'P 1'
#
loop_
_entity.id
_entity.type
_entity.pdbx_description
1 polymer ?
#
loop_
_entity_poly.entity_id
_entity_poly.type
_entity_poly.pdbx_seq_one_letter_code
_entity_poly.pdbx_strand_id
1 'polypeptide(L)'
;NKYQGFIFDIVTKQAFDVTIMFLICLNMVTMMVETDDQSPEKINILAKINLLFVAIFTGECIVKLAALRHYYFTNSWNIFDFVVVILSIVGTVLSDIIQKYFFSPTLFRVIRLARIGRILRLIRGAKG
;
A
#
# COMPACT_ATOMS: atom_id res chain seq x y z
N ASN A 1 5.41 11.13 -26.66
CA ASN A 1 4.45 10.02 -26.53
C ASN A 1 3.15 10.49 -25.89
N LYS A 2 2.04 10.51 -26.65
CA LYS A 2 0.72 11.00 -26.15
C LYS A 2 0.24 10.25 -24.90
N TYR A 3 0.48 8.94 -24.82
CA TYR A 3 0.14 8.12 -23.65
C TYR A 3 0.90 8.50 -22.37
N GLN A 4 2.20 8.84 -22.48
CA GLN A 4 2.99 9.28 -21.33
C GLN A 4 2.54 10.65 -20.82
N GLY A 5 2.15 11.57 -21.72
CA GLY A 5 1.64 12.89 -21.33
C GLY A 5 0.33 12.79 -20.56
N PHE A 6 -0.60 11.94 -21.00
CA PHE A 6 -1.86 11.71 -20.30
C PHE A 6 -1.67 11.08 -18.91
N ILE A 7 -0.76 10.09 -18.81
CA ILE A 7 -0.42 9.46 -17.52
C ILE A 7 0.23 10.48 -16.58
N PHE A 8 1.14 11.32 -17.09
CA PHE A 8 1.76 12.38 -16.32
C PHE A 8 0.72 13.38 -15.80
N ASP A 9 -0.21 13.84 -16.64
CA ASP A 9 -1.29 14.75 -16.23
C ASP A 9 -2.20 14.14 -15.15
N ILE A 10 -2.49 12.84 -15.22
CA ILE A 10 -3.28 12.17 -14.18
C ILE A 10 -2.51 12.12 -12.85
N VAL A 11 -1.26 11.69 -12.88
CA VAL A 11 -0.43 11.52 -11.67
C VAL A 11 -0.15 12.84 -10.97
N THR A 12 -0.01 13.92 -11.74
CA THR A 12 0.34 15.24 -11.21
C THR A 12 -0.89 16.00 -10.68
N LYS A 13 -2.11 15.50 -10.93
CA LYS A 13 -3.33 16.09 -10.39
C LYS A 13 -3.44 15.85 -8.90
N GLN A 14 -3.74 16.90 -8.15
CA GLN A 14 -4.04 16.84 -6.72
C GLN A 14 -5.14 15.83 -6.39
N ALA A 15 -6.14 15.67 -7.28
CA ALA A 15 -7.21 14.69 -7.10
C ALA A 15 -6.70 13.24 -6.99
N PHE A 16 -5.62 12.91 -7.70
CA PHE A 16 -4.99 11.59 -7.63
C PHE A 16 -4.37 11.36 -6.25
N ASP A 17 -3.58 12.31 -5.75
CA ASP A 17 -2.98 12.21 -4.42
C ASP A 17 -4.04 12.19 -3.30
N VAL A 18 -5.13 12.97 -3.42
CA VAL A 18 -6.26 12.95 -2.47
C VAL A 18 -6.95 11.58 -2.45
N THR A 19 -7.14 10.95 -3.61
CA THR A 19 -7.73 9.61 -3.72
C THR A 19 -6.87 8.56 -3.01
N ILE A 20 -5.55 8.63 -3.20
CA ILE A 20 -4.59 7.75 -2.52
C ILE A 20 -4.62 7.97 -0.99
N MET A 21 -4.67 9.22 -0.53
CA MET A 21 -4.80 9.54 0.90
C MET A 21 -6.08 8.96 1.50
N PHE A 22 -7.22 9.08 0.80
CA PHE A 22 -8.48 8.49 1.23
C PHE A 22 -8.40 6.94 1.33
N LEU A 23 -7.76 6.29 0.36
CA LEU A 23 -7.55 4.84 0.38
C LEU A 23 -6.62 4.39 1.52
N ILE A 24 -5.63 5.20 1.92
CA ILE A 24 -4.81 4.93 3.10
C ILE A 24 -5.66 4.98 4.37
N CYS A 25 -6.54 5.97 4.50
CA CYS A 25 -7.48 6.07 5.62
C CYS A 25 -8.44 4.86 5.67
N LEU A 26 -8.99 4.45 4.53
CA LEU A 26 -9.82 3.25 4.46
C LEU A 26 -9.04 1.98 4.85
N ASN A 27 -7.79 1.84 4.39
CA ASN A 27 -6.95 0.71 4.79
C ASN A 27 -6.68 0.71 6.30
N MET A 28 -6.49 1.88 6.92
CA MET A 28 -6.35 2.00 8.37
C MET A 28 -7.61 1.50 9.10
N VAL A 29 -8.80 1.92 8.66
CA VAL A 29 -10.07 1.43 9.24
C VAL A 29 -10.17 -0.10 9.13
N THR A 30 -9.77 -0.67 8.00
CA THR A 30 -9.79 -2.14 7.84
C THR A 30 -8.85 -2.87 8.79
N MET A 31 -7.70 -2.27 9.14
CA MET A 31 -6.79 -2.81 10.17
C MET A 31 -7.38 -2.70 11.57
N MET A 32 -8.12 -1.62 11.87
CA MET A 32 -8.77 -1.45 13.19
C MET A 32 -9.92 -2.45 13.40
N VAL A 33 -10.52 -2.94 12.32
CA VAL A 33 -11.58 -3.95 12.35
C VAL A 33 -11.03 -5.38 12.44
N GLU A 34 -9.71 -5.59 12.26
CA GLU A 34 -9.05 -6.84 12.64
C GLU A 34 -9.22 -7.06 14.16
N THR A 35 -9.74 -8.22 14.56
CA THR A 35 -10.02 -8.60 15.96
C THR A 35 -9.49 -10.01 16.15
N ASP A 36 -9.15 -10.46 17.36
CA ASP A 36 -8.56 -11.81 17.52
C ASP A 36 -9.58 -12.96 17.33
N ASP A 37 -10.88 -12.74 17.61
CA ASP A 37 -11.97 -13.70 17.32
C ASP A 37 -12.64 -13.41 15.97
N GLN A 38 -11.96 -13.71 14.86
CA GLN A 38 -12.57 -13.56 13.52
C GLN A 38 -13.16 -14.88 13.04
N SER A 39 -14.40 -14.81 12.53
CA SER A 39 -14.95 -15.91 11.73
C SER A 39 -14.09 -16.14 10.47
N PRO A 40 -14.00 -17.38 9.97
CA PRO A 40 -13.23 -17.71 8.76
C PRO A 40 -13.62 -16.85 7.53
N GLU A 41 -14.90 -16.48 7.45
CA GLU A 41 -15.42 -15.60 6.40
C GLU A 41 -14.85 -14.17 6.50
N LYS A 42 -14.80 -13.60 7.72
CA LYS A 42 -14.25 -12.26 7.97
C LYS A 42 -12.77 -12.20 7.61
N ILE A 43 -11.99 -13.24 7.95
CA ILE A 43 -10.57 -13.34 7.60
C ILE A 43 -10.39 -13.28 6.08
N ASN A 44 -11.16 -14.07 5.33
CA ASN A 44 -11.05 -14.14 3.87
C ASN A 44 -11.45 -12.81 3.20
N ILE A 45 -12.51 -12.15 3.69
CA ILE A 45 -12.94 -10.84 3.18
C ILE A 45 -11.86 -9.78 3.44
N LEU A 46 -11.33 -9.70 4.67
CA LEU A 46 -10.27 -8.75 5.02
C LEU A 46 -8.98 -9.02 4.24
N ALA A 47 -8.63 -10.29 4.00
CA ALA A 47 -7.48 -10.65 3.17
C ALA A 47 -7.65 -10.15 1.72
N LYS A 48 -8.82 -10.35 1.11
CA LYS A 48 -9.13 -9.83 -0.24
C LYS A 48 -9.06 -8.31 -0.32
N ILE A 49 -9.60 -7.61 0.69
CA ILE A 49 -9.54 -6.14 0.78
C ILE A 49 -8.09 -5.67 0.92
N ASN A 50 -7.29 -6.33 1.76
CA ASN A 50 -5.87 -6.02 1.92
C ASN A 50 -5.08 -6.23 0.64
N LEU A 51 -5.35 -7.31 -0.10
CA LEU A 51 -4.75 -7.56 -1.41
C LEU A 51 -5.14 -6.46 -2.42
N LEU A 52 -6.40 -6.03 -2.42
CA LEU A 52 -6.87 -4.92 -3.26
C LEU A 52 -6.09 -3.62 -2.97
N PHE A 53 -5.89 -3.28 -1.70
CA PHE A 53 -5.08 -2.10 -1.34
C PHE A 53 -3.63 -2.21 -1.80
N VAL A 54 -3.00 -3.38 -1.63
CA VAL A 54 -1.64 -3.62 -2.14
C VAL A 54 -1.59 -3.42 -3.65
N ALA A 55 -2.55 -3.97 -4.39
CA ALA A 55 -2.62 -3.83 -5.84
C ALA A 55 -2.77 -2.36 -6.26
N ILE A 56 -3.62 -1.57 -5.59
CA ILE A 56 -3.81 -0.15 -5.89
C ILE A 56 -2.53 0.66 -5.63
N PHE A 57 -1.86 0.50 -4.48
CA PHE A 57 -0.61 1.23 -4.19
C PHE A 57 0.55 0.78 -5.08
N THR A 58 0.56 -0.49 -5.48
CA THR A 58 1.52 -0.99 -6.48
C THR A 58 1.28 -0.32 -7.83
N GLY A 59 0.01 -0.21 -8.25
CA GLY A 59 -0.40 0.52 -9.45
C GLY A 59 0.04 1.98 -9.39
N GLU A 60 -0.23 2.69 -8.29
CA GLU A 60 0.22 4.07 -8.07
C GLU A 60 1.72 4.22 -8.31
N CYS A 61 2.51 3.34 -7.70
CA CYS A 61 3.96 3.36 -7.83
C CYS A 61 4.41 3.12 -9.27
N ILE A 62 3.84 2.15 -9.98
CA ILE A 62 4.18 1.84 -11.38
C ILE A 62 3.85 3.04 -12.27
N VAL A 63 2.68 3.65 -12.08
CA VAL A 63 2.23 4.80 -12.86
C VAL A 63 3.14 6.01 -12.59
N LYS A 64 3.49 6.29 -11.32
CA LYS A 64 4.46 7.35 -10.95
C LYS A 64 5.86 7.09 -11.53
N LEU A 65 6.33 5.84 -11.51
CA LEU A 65 7.62 5.45 -12.09
C LEU A 65 7.63 5.63 -13.61
N ALA A 66 6.55 5.26 -14.30
CA ALA A 66 6.42 5.43 -15.75
C ALA A 66 6.34 6.91 -16.16
N ALA A 67 5.74 7.75 -15.33
CA ALA A 67 5.60 9.19 -15.55
C ALA A 67 6.91 9.96 -15.27
N LEU A 68 7.55 9.72 -14.12
CA LEU A 68 8.67 10.52 -13.62
C LEU A 68 10.06 9.91 -13.92
N ARG A 69 10.13 8.60 -14.22
CA ARG A 69 11.36 7.85 -14.53
C ARG A 69 12.47 8.13 -13.49
N HIS A 70 13.56 8.79 -13.87
CA HIS A 70 14.68 9.09 -12.97
C HIS A 70 14.32 10.09 -11.87
N TYR A 71 13.42 11.04 -12.13
CA TYR A 71 12.97 12.02 -11.12
C TYR A 71 12.17 11.37 -9.99
N TYR A 72 11.66 10.15 -10.19
CA TYR A 72 10.98 9.39 -9.14
C TYR A 72 11.92 9.13 -7.96
N PHE A 73 13.18 8.76 -8.23
CA PHE A 73 14.18 8.43 -7.21
C PHE A 73 14.83 9.65 -6.57
N THR A 74 14.65 10.85 -7.12
CA THR A 74 15.16 12.08 -6.49
C THR A 74 14.30 12.50 -5.29
N ASN A 75 13.00 12.15 -5.29
CA ASN A 75 12.09 12.50 -4.21
C ASN A 75 12.07 11.41 -3.13
N SER A 76 12.56 11.75 -1.93
CA SER A 76 12.60 10.83 -0.79
C SER A 76 11.23 10.27 -0.39
N TRP A 77 10.15 11.02 -0.60
CA TRP A 77 8.79 10.53 -0.34
C TRP A 77 8.35 9.45 -1.34
N ASN A 78 8.74 9.56 -2.60
CA ASN A 78 8.47 8.53 -3.60
C ASN A 78 9.30 7.27 -3.33
N ILE A 79 10.56 7.42 -2.90
CA ILE A 79 11.38 6.28 -2.48
C ILE A 79 10.76 5.57 -1.27
N PHE A 80 10.31 6.33 -0.26
CA PHE A 80 9.61 5.78 0.89
C PHE A 80 8.33 5.04 0.46
N ASP A 81 7.56 5.62 -0.46
CA ASP A 81 6.38 5.00 -1.04
C ASP A 81 6.70 3.63 -1.65
N PHE A 82 7.73 3.59 -2.50
CA PHE A 82 8.20 2.37 -3.15
C PHE A 82 8.60 1.29 -2.14
N VAL A 83 9.39 1.64 -1.12
CA VAL A 83 9.79 0.69 -0.06
C VAL A 83 8.58 0.12 0.67
N VAL A 84 7.61 0.96 1.02
CA VAL A 84 6.37 0.53 1.69
C VAL A 84 5.54 -0.41 0.80
N VAL A 85 5.48 -0.17 -0.51
CA VAL A 85 4.83 -1.09 -1.46
C VAL A 85 5.54 -2.44 -1.51
N ILE A 86 6.87 -2.45 -1.65
CA ILE A 86 7.66 -3.69 -1.70
C ILE A 86 7.50 -4.51 -0.41
N LEU A 87 7.62 -3.86 0.76
CA LEU A 87 7.41 -4.53 2.05
C LEU A 87 5.99 -5.09 2.18
N SER A 88 4.99 -4.40 1.63
CA SER A 88 3.62 -4.87 1.61
C SER A 88 3.42 -6.10 0.74
N ILE A 89 4.00 -6.13 -0.47
CA ILE A 89 3.94 -7.29 -1.38
C ILE A 89 4.63 -8.49 -0.74
N VAL A 90 5.86 -8.29 -0.23
CA VAL A 90 6.62 -9.33 0.45
C VAL A 90 5.86 -9.86 1.65
N GLY A 91 5.27 -8.98 2.46
CA GLY A 91 4.45 -9.36 3.61
C GLY A 91 3.23 -10.21 3.23
N THR A 92 2.52 -9.85 2.15
CA THR A 92 1.37 -10.64 1.67
C THR A 92 1.80 -12.01 1.12
N VAL A 93 2.83 -12.06 0.27
CA VAL A 93 3.33 -13.33 -0.30
C VAL A 93 3.88 -14.25 0.80
N LEU A 94 4.61 -13.69 1.76
CA LEU A 94 5.07 -14.44 2.92
C LEU A 94 3.90 -14.96 3.74
N SER A 95 2.86 -14.15 3.99
CA SER A 95 1.66 -14.60 4.72
C SER A 95 1.02 -15.84 4.09
N ASP A 96 0.88 -15.85 2.77
CA ASP A 96 0.26 -16.97 2.03
C ASP A 96 1.11 -18.24 2.08
N ILE A 97 2.45 -18.10 1.96
CA ILE A 97 3.39 -19.23 2.06
C ILE A 97 3.41 -19.76 3.50
N ILE A 98 3.42 -18.87 4.49
CA ILE A 98 3.52 -19.20 5.92
C ILE A 98 2.25 -19.90 6.40
N GLN A 99 1.04 -19.44 6.02
CA GLN A 99 -0.20 -20.18 6.32
C GLN A 99 -0.18 -21.61 5.79
N LYS A 100 0.55 -21.86 4.69
CA LYS A 100 0.64 -23.18 4.07
C LYS A 100 1.70 -24.08 4.72
N TYR A 101 2.74 -23.51 5.34
CA TYR A 101 3.92 -24.29 5.79
C TYR A 101 4.33 -24.11 7.26
N PHE A 102 4.09 -22.97 7.93
CA PHE A 102 4.52 -22.72 9.32
C PHE A 102 3.66 -21.66 10.03
N PHE A 103 3.01 -21.98 11.15
CA PHE A 103 2.34 -20.96 11.98
C PHE A 103 3.33 -20.29 12.95
N SER A 104 4.00 -19.20 12.51
CA SER A 104 4.82 -18.36 13.41
C SER A 104 4.10 -17.06 13.79
N PRO A 105 3.67 -16.89 15.05
CA PRO A 105 2.99 -15.67 15.53
C PRO A 105 3.83 -14.39 15.37
N THR A 106 5.15 -14.50 15.40
CA THR A 106 6.07 -13.36 15.29
C THR A 106 6.05 -12.75 13.89
N LEU A 107 5.92 -13.56 12.84
CA LEU A 107 5.90 -13.09 11.46
C LEU A 107 4.60 -12.35 11.12
N PHE A 108 3.46 -12.80 11.66
CA PHE A 108 2.20 -12.07 11.58
C PHE A 108 2.31 -10.66 12.18
N ARG A 109 3.03 -10.51 13.30
CA ARG A 109 3.27 -9.19 13.92
C ARG A 109 4.10 -8.28 13.02
N VAL A 110 5.15 -8.81 12.39
CA VAL A 110 6.00 -8.03 11.46
C VAL A 110 5.22 -7.57 10.22
N ILE A 111 4.37 -8.43 9.65
CA ILE A 111 3.51 -8.08 8.53
C ILE A 111 2.54 -6.95 8.92
N ARG A 112 1.93 -7.01 10.10
CA ARG A 112 1.07 -5.94 10.62
C ARG A 112 1.82 -4.62 10.79
N LEU A 113 3.05 -4.64 11.32
CA LEU A 113 3.89 -3.45 11.49
C LEU A 113 4.23 -2.77 10.15
N ALA A 114 4.52 -3.54 9.10
CA ALA A 114 4.80 -2.98 7.77
C ALA A 114 3.61 -2.18 7.21
N ARG A 115 2.38 -2.56 7.57
CA ARG A 115 1.15 -1.86 7.16
C ARG A 115 0.97 -0.52 7.87
N ILE A 116 1.40 -0.40 9.14
CA ILE A 116 1.41 0.87 9.90
C ILE A 116 2.31 1.91 9.20
N GLY A 117 3.38 1.48 8.55
CA GLY A 117 4.24 2.35 7.74
C GLY A 117 3.51 3.13 6.64
N ARG A 118 2.36 2.65 6.16
CA ARG A 118 1.52 3.38 5.19
C ARG A 118 0.91 4.66 5.76
N ILE A 119 0.63 4.70 7.07
CA ILE A 119 0.03 5.86 7.74
C ILE A 119 0.97 7.07 7.69
N LEU A 120 2.28 6.82 7.65
CA LEU A 120 3.30 7.88 7.50
C LEU A 120 3.15 8.67 6.20
N ARG A 121 2.47 8.12 5.18
CA ARG A 121 2.14 8.84 3.95
C ARG A 121 1.14 9.99 4.19
N LEU A 122 0.31 9.94 5.23
CA LEU A 122 -0.59 11.06 5.61
C LEU A 122 0.19 12.31 6.02
N ILE A 123 1.39 12.14 6.57
CA ILE A 123 2.27 13.26 6.97
C ILE A 123 2.71 14.08 5.75
N ARG A 124 2.85 13.43 4.58
CA ARG A 124 3.16 14.12 3.32
C ARG A 124 2.07 15.12 2.93
N GLY A 125 0.80 14.78 3.15
CA GLY A 125 -0.34 15.65 2.86
C GLY A 125 -0.60 16.72 3.92
N ALA A 126 -0.04 16.58 5.12
CA ALA A 126 -0.20 17.51 6.24
C ALA A 126 0.82 18.66 6.26
N LYS A 127 1.74 18.74 5.28
CA LYS A 127 2.58 19.93 5.09
C LYS A 127 1.71 21.08 4.57
N GLY A 128 1.21 21.89 5.51
CA GLY A 128 0.85 23.28 5.28
C GLY A 128 2.08 24.14 5.04
#